data_AF-A0A355QG12-F1
#
_entry.id   AF-A0A355QG12-F1
#
_cell.length_a   1.000
_cell.length_b   1.000
_cell.length_c   1.000
_cell.angle_alpha   90.00
_cell.angle_beta   90.00
_cell.angle_gamma   90.00
#
_symmetry.space_group_name_H-M   'P 1'
#
loop_
_entity.id
_entity.type
_entity.pdbx_description
1 polymer ?
#
loop_
_entity_poly.entity_id
_entity_poly.type
_entity_poly.pdbx_seq_one_letter_code
_entity_poly.pdbx_strand_id
1 'polypeptide(L)'
;YIGTEHILLGLIHEGEGVAAKALESLGISLEAVRSQVEEIIGQGSQSPSGHIPFTPRAKKVLELSLREALQLGHNYIGTEHILLGLIHEGEGVAAK
;
A
#
# COMPACT_ATOMS: atom_id res chain seq x y z
N TYR A 1 -3.36 -4.23 -13.36
CA TYR A 1 -4.04 -4.49 -12.08
C TYR A 1 -3.42 -3.61 -11.01
N ILE A 2 -4.17 -3.25 -9.97
CA ILE A 2 -3.62 -2.54 -8.80
C ILE A 2 -3.26 -3.58 -7.72
N GLY A 3 -1.97 -3.73 -7.46
CA GLY A 3 -1.40 -4.64 -6.45
C GLY A 3 -1.13 -3.98 -5.11
N THR A 4 -0.57 -4.74 -4.17
CA THR A 4 -0.20 -4.26 -2.82
C THR A 4 0.90 -3.20 -2.88
N GLU A 5 1.83 -3.35 -3.81
CA GLU A 5 2.91 -2.40 -4.09
C GLU A 5 2.39 -1.03 -4.53
N HIS A 6 1.31 -1.00 -5.31
CA HIS A 6 0.68 0.24 -5.73
C HIS A 6 0.02 0.96 -4.55
N ILE A 7 -0.58 0.22 -3.61
CA ILE A 7 -1.14 0.78 -2.38
C ILE A 7 -0.02 1.35 -1.51
N LEU A 8 1.07 0.61 -1.31
CA LEU A 8 2.23 1.07 -0.54
C LEU A 8 2.84 2.34 -1.15
N LEU A 9 3.10 2.34 -2.46
CA LEU A 9 3.61 3.52 -3.16
C LEU A 9 2.65 4.72 -3.04
N GLY A 10 1.35 4.47 -3.10
CA GLY A 10 0.33 5.51 -2.89
C GLY A 10 0.37 6.10 -1.48
N LEU A 11 0.51 5.26 -0.44
CA LEU A 11 0.63 5.72 0.95
C LEU A 11 1.87 6.57 1.17
N ILE A 12 3.03 6.16 0.65
CA ILE A 12 4.26 6.93 0.79
C ILE A 12 4.18 8.24 -0.01
N HIS A 13 3.59 8.20 -1.20
CA HIS A 13 3.47 9.36 -2.07
C HIS A 13 2.52 10.44 -1.53
N GLU A 14 1.48 10.06 -0.78
CA GLU A 14 0.57 11.01 -0.13
C GLU A 14 1.31 11.92 0.88
N GLY A 15 2.33 11.39 1.57
CA GLY A 15 3.35 12.18 2.26
C GLY A 15 2.94 12.86 3.58
N GLU A 16 1.66 13.15 3.80
CA GLU A 16 1.19 13.90 4.97
C GLU A 16 0.54 13.03 6.05
N GLY A 17 0.03 11.85 5.66
CA GLY A 17 -0.68 10.90 6.49
C GLY A 17 0.19 10.19 7.52
N VAL A 18 -0.48 9.57 8.49
CA VAL A 18 0.17 8.84 9.59
C VAL A 18 1.02 7.68 9.05
N ALA A 19 0.54 6.97 8.02
CA ALA A 19 1.33 5.90 7.40
C ALA A 19 2.60 6.42 6.73
N ALA A 20 2.51 7.51 5.98
CA ALA A 20 3.66 8.11 5.30
C ALA A 20 4.73 8.52 6.31
N LYS A 21 4.33 9.23 7.37
CA LYS A 21 5.22 9.65 8.46
C LYS A 21 5.84 8.46 9.22
N ALA A 22 5.07 7.40 9.44
CA ALA A 22 5.58 6.19 10.07
C ALA A 22 6.68 5.54 9.21
N LEU A 23 6.45 5.39 7.91
CA LEU A 23 7.43 4.84 6.97
C LEU A 23 8.68 5.74 6.86
N GLU A 24 8.49 7.06 6.80
CA GLU A 24 9.60 8.03 6.81
C GLU A 24 10.43 7.93 8.10
N SER A 25 9.79 7.78 9.27
CA SER A 25 10.50 7.61 10.54
C SER A 25 11.34 6.33 10.61
N LEU A 26 11.01 5.32 9.80
CA LEU A 26 11.76 4.08 9.63
C LEU A 26 12.86 4.20 8.56
N GLY A 27 13.03 5.38 7.96
CA GLY A 27 13.99 5.63 6.88
C GLY A 27 13.56 5.09 5.53
N ILE A 28 12.27 4.76 5.35
CA ILE A 28 11.72 4.23 4.10
C ILE A 28 11.29 5.40 3.22
N SER A 29 12.02 5.63 2.13
CA SER A 29 11.72 6.70 1.17
C SER A 29 10.92 6.20 -0.04
N LEU A 30 10.16 7.10 -0.67
CA LEU A 30 9.41 6.78 -1.90
C LEU A 30 10.33 6.28 -3.01
N GLU A 31 11.50 6.88 -3.16
CA GLU A 31 12.48 6.53 -4.18
C GLU A 31 13.02 5.11 -3.97
N ALA A 32 13.38 4.77 -2.72
CA ALA A 32 13.87 3.44 -2.38
C ALA A 32 12.81 2.36 -2.65
N VAL A 33 11.56 2.58 -2.23
CA VAL A 33 10.47 1.62 -2.45
C VAL A 33 10.13 1.49 -3.93
N ARG A 34 10.11 2.61 -4.69
CA ARG A 34 9.87 2.57 -6.14
C ARG A 34 10.94 1.75 -6.85
N SER A 35 12.21 1.98 -6.53
CA SER A 35 13.32 1.23 -7.12
C SER A 35 13.20 -0.27 -6.85
N GLN A 36 12.83 -0.67 -5.63
CA GLN A 36 12.64 -2.09 -5.29
C GLN A 36 11.46 -2.71 -6.04
N VAL A 37 10.33 -2.00 -6.15
CA VAL A 37 9.16 -2.48 -6.90
C VAL A 37 9.51 -2.65 -8.38
N GLU A 38 10.26 -1.72 -8.96
CA GLU A 38 10.73 -1.81 -10.34
C GLU A 38 11.70 -2.97 -10.55
N GLU A 39 12.55 -3.29 -9.57
CA GLU A 39 13.45 -4.45 -9.64
C GLU A 39 12.68 -5.78 -9.58
N ILE A 40 11.65 -5.87 -8.74
CA ILE A 40 10.86 -7.10 -8.54
C ILE A 40 9.89 -7.36 -9.68
N ILE A 41 9.19 -6.32 -10.16
CA ILE A 41 8.09 -6.46 -11.12
C ILE A 41 8.49 -6.00 -12.53
N GLY A 42 9.45 -5.10 -12.65
CA GLY A 42 9.78 -4.40 -13.88
C GLY A 42 8.86 -3.21 -14.16
N GLN A 43 9.22 -2.43 -15.19
CA GLN A 43 8.38 -1.35 -15.71
C GLN A 43 7.50 -1.85 -16.85
N GLY A 44 6.21 -1.54 -16.79
CA GLY A 44 5.29 -1.81 -17.89
C GLY A 44 5.62 -0.97 -19.12
N SER A 45 5.51 -1.57 -20.31
CA SER A 45 5.81 -0.90 -21.59
C SER A 45 4.67 -0.02 -22.11
N GLN A 46 3.48 -0.09 -21.50
CA GLN A 46 2.30 0.64 -21.91
C GLN A 46 1.55 1.19 -20.71
N SER A 47 1.08 2.43 -20.83
CA SER A 47 0.13 2.99 -19.89
C SER A 47 -1.18 2.22 -19.98
N PRO A 48 -1.68 1.65 -18.88
CA PRO A 48 -2.95 0.95 -18.89
C PRO A 48 -4.09 1.90 -19.28
N SER A 49 -4.99 1.44 -20.15
CA SER A 49 -6.20 2.17 -20.53
C SER A 49 -7.45 1.51 -19.93
N GLY A 50 -8.46 2.33 -19.61
CA GLY A 50 -9.72 1.86 -19.04
C GLY A 50 -9.66 1.56 -17.53
N HIS A 51 -10.61 0.76 -17.05
CA HIS A 51 -10.73 0.42 -15.64
C HIS A 51 -9.67 -0.61 -15.23
N ILE A 52 -8.81 -0.26 -14.27
CA ILE A 52 -7.77 -1.14 -13.73
C ILE A 52 -8.27 -1.77 -12.42
N PRO A 53 -8.60 -3.07 -12.41
CA PRO A 53 -9.10 -3.70 -11.19
C PRO A 53 -7.99 -3.95 -10.18
N PHE A 54 -8.37 -3.98 -8.89
CA PHE A 54 -7.52 -4.46 -7.81
C PHE A 54 -7.26 -5.96 -7.92
N THR A 55 -6.04 -6.38 -7.60
CA THR A 55 -5.69 -7.79 -7.38
C THR A 55 -6.46 -8.35 -6.16
N PRO A 56 -6.65 -9.67 -6.06
CA PRO A 56 -7.27 -10.28 -4.87
C PRO A 56 -6.57 -9.91 -3.57
N ARG A 57 -5.23 -9.85 -3.57
CA ARG A 57 -4.42 -9.43 -2.41
C ARG A 57 -4.64 -7.96 -2.05
N ALA A 58 -4.67 -7.07 -3.04
CA ALA A 58 -4.98 -5.65 -2.80
C ALA A 58 -6.39 -5.44 -2.23
N LYS A 59 -7.39 -6.20 -2.70
CA LYS A 59 -8.74 -6.20 -2.07
C LYS A 59 -8.68 -6.69 -0.62
N LYS A 60 -7.86 -7.72 -0.35
CA LYS A 60 -7.68 -8.26 0.98
C LYS A 60 -7.09 -7.23 1.95
N VAL A 61 -6.10 -6.46 1.50
CA VAL A 61 -5.53 -5.34 2.25
C VAL A 61 -6.64 -4.38 2.68
N LEU A 62 -7.49 -3.93 1.75
CA LEU A 62 -8.58 -3.00 2.06
C LEU A 62 -9.59 -3.56 3.08
N GLU A 63 -9.91 -4.86 3.00
CA GLU A 63 -10.73 -5.53 4.01
C GLU A 63 -10.06 -5.55 5.39
N LEU A 64 -8.74 -5.79 5.43
CA LEU A 64 -7.97 -5.78 6.67
C LEU A 64 -7.92 -4.37 7.26
N SER A 65 -7.71 -3.33 6.45
CA SER A 65 -7.73 -1.93 6.90
C SER A 65 -9.05 -1.56 7.58
N LEU A 66 -10.19 -2.05 7.06
CA LEU A 66 -11.48 -1.85 7.71
C LEU A 66 -11.53 -2.52 9.09
N ARG A 67 -10.99 -3.74 9.22
CA ARG A 67 -10.95 -4.45 10.51
C ARG A 67 -10.07 -3.72 11.52
N GLU A 68 -8.91 -3.22 11.11
CA GLU A 68 -8.01 -2.42 11.95
C GLU A 68 -8.73 -1.16 12.47
N ALA A 69 -9.40 -0.43 11.58
CA ALA A 69 -10.18 0.76 11.97
C ALA A 69 -11.25 0.42 13.02
N LEU A 70 -12.02 -0.65 12.80
CA LEU A 70 -13.06 -1.08 13.72
C LEU A 70 -12.50 -1.56 15.06
N GLN A 71 -11.37 -2.27 15.07
CA GLN A 71 -10.72 -2.74 16.30
C GLN A 71 -10.20 -1.59 17.16
N LEU A 72 -9.74 -0.51 16.53
CA LEU A 72 -9.31 0.71 17.21
C LEU A 72 -10.48 1.65 17.57
N GLY A 73 -11.72 1.28 17.25
CA GLY A 73 -12.92 2.10 17.52
C GLY A 73 -13.02 3.33 16.63
N HIS A 74 -12.33 3.36 15.50
CA HIS A 74 -12.39 4.45 14.52
C HIS A 74 -13.56 4.25 13.55
N ASN A 75 -14.31 5.32 13.29
CA ASN A 75 -15.47 5.30 12.39
C ASN A 75 -15.11 5.57 10.92
N TYR A 76 -13.81 5.63 10.59
CA TYR A 76 -13.29 5.86 9.25
C TYR A 76 -11.96 5.13 9.06
N ILE A 77 -11.61 4.87 7.81
CA ILE A 77 -10.32 4.25 7.45
C ILE A 77 -9.33 5.37 7.14
N GLY A 78 -8.35 5.59 8.02
CA GLY A 78 -7.17 6.42 7.77
C GLY A 78 -6.03 5.66 7.11
N THR A 79 -4.97 6.40 6.76
CA THR A 79 -3.75 5.87 6.12
C THR A 79 -3.07 4.78 6.96
N GLU A 80 -3.06 4.96 8.28
CA GLU A 80 -2.50 4.06 9.28
C GLU A 80 -3.16 2.69 9.26
N HIS A 81 -4.48 2.62 9.09
CA HIS A 81 -5.18 1.34 8.98
C HIS A 81 -4.82 0.62 7.68
N ILE A 82 -4.60 1.36 6.60
CA ILE A 82 -4.17 0.77 5.32
C ILE A 82 -2.76 0.20 5.46
N LEU A 83 -1.85 0.91 6.13
CA LEU A 83 -0.52 0.39 6.42
C LEU A 83 -0.57 -0.87 7.30
N LEU A 84 -1.38 -0.87 8.36
CA LEU A 84 -1.60 -2.06 9.20
C LEU A 84 -2.22 -3.23 8.40
N GLY A 85 -3.15 -2.93 7.48
CA GLY A 85 -3.73 -3.91 6.57
C GLY A 85 -2.71 -4.53 5.61
N LEU A 86 -1.74 -3.73 5.12
CA LEU A 86 -0.62 -4.22 4.30
C LEU A 86 0.29 -5.15 5.12
N ILE A 87 0.64 -4.76 6.35
CA ILE A 87 1.49 -5.56 7.23
C ILE A 87 0.83 -6.90 7.57
N HIS A 88 -0.47 -6.90 7.84
CA HIS A 88 -1.23 -8.14 8.13
C HIS A 88 -1.42 -9.05 6.92
N GLU A 89 -1.46 -8.51 5.70
CA GLU A 89 -1.54 -9.36 4.49
C GLU A 89 -0.22 -10.13 4.29
N GLY A 90 0.93 -9.50 4.59
CA GLY A 90 2.22 -10.15 4.88
C GLY A 90 2.87 -10.99 3.77
N GLU A 91 2.21 -11.15 2.62
CA GLU A 91 2.61 -12.07 1.56
C GLU A 91 2.62 -11.42 0.15
N GLY A 92 2.14 -10.18 0.04
CA GLY A 92 2.17 -9.37 -1.16
C GLY A 92 3.54 -8.75 -1.45
N VAL A 93 3.64 -8.05 -2.58
CA VAL A 93 4.89 -7.37 -2.97
C VAL A 93 5.26 -6.27 -1.96
N ALA A 94 4.28 -5.63 -1.32
CA ALA A 94 4.54 -4.64 -0.28
C ALA A 94 5.19 -5.22 0.99
N ALA A 95 5.14 -6.54 1.18
CA ALA A 95 5.71 -7.22 2.33
C ALA A 95 7.12 -7.80 2.06
N LYS A 96 7.61 -7.70 0.82
CA LYS A 96 8.93 -8.16 0.40
C LYS A 96 9.89 -6.99 0.31
#